data_AF-A0A0B4FJE5-F1
#
_entry.id   AF-A0A0B4FJE5-F1
#
_cell.length_a   1.000
_cell.length_b   1.000
_cell.length_c   1.000
_cell.angle_alpha   90.00
_cell.angle_beta   90.00
_cell.angle_gamma   90.00
#
_symmetry.space_group_name_H-M   'P 1'
#
loop_
_entity.id
_entity.type
_entity.pdbx_description
1 polymer ?
#
loop_
_entity_poly.entity_id
_entity_poly.type
_entity_poly.pdbx_seq_one_letter_code
_entity_poly.pdbx_strand_id
1 'polypeptide(L)'
;ADARAIQAMYWAKELGYNGSAYLDKAKKMGDFLRYGMYDKYFQTIGSGKQGNPYPGNGKSACHHLMAWYTSWGGGLGEYANWSWRIGASHCHQGYQNPVAAYALSSDKGGLKPSSPTGASDWEKTLKRQ
;
A
#
# COMPACT_ATOMS: atom_id res chain seq x y z
N ALA A 1 8.74 -5.33 2.65
CA ALA A 1 9.81 -4.85 3.54
C ALA A 1 9.47 -3.48 4.13
N ASP A 2 8.97 -2.58 3.30
CA ASP A 2 8.50 -1.22 3.58
C ASP A 2 7.58 -1.13 4.81
N ALA A 3 6.60 -2.05 4.91
CA ALA A 3 5.73 -2.12 6.08
C ALA A 3 6.52 -2.29 7.41
N ARG A 4 7.61 -3.06 7.41
CA ARG A 4 8.47 -3.23 8.59
C ARG A 4 9.28 -1.97 8.90
N ALA A 5 9.70 -1.21 7.88
CA ALA A 5 10.34 0.09 8.09
C ALA A 5 9.35 1.08 8.74
N ILE A 6 8.09 1.08 8.30
CA ILE A 6 7.02 1.89 8.91
C ILE A 6 6.74 1.43 10.34
N GLN A 7 6.70 0.13 10.59
CA GLN A 7 6.57 -0.43 11.95
C GLN A 7 7.71 0.04 12.87
N ALA A 8 8.95 0.10 12.39
CA ALA A 8 10.07 0.63 13.17
C ALA A 8 9.87 2.13 13.46
N MET A 9 9.41 2.92 12.48
CA MET A 9 9.12 4.34 12.67
C MET A 9 7.93 4.60 13.61
N TYR A 10 6.95 3.69 13.65
CA TYR A 10 5.89 3.70 14.66
C TYR A 10 6.49 3.59 16.06
N TRP A 11 7.30 2.58 16.31
CA TRP A 11 7.94 2.42 17.63
C TRP A 11 8.89 3.55 17.97
N ALA A 12 9.67 4.07 17.01
CA ALA A 12 10.50 5.24 17.24
C ALA A 12 9.65 6.42 17.75
N LYS A 13 8.50 6.68 17.11
CA LYS A 13 7.58 7.73 17.52
C LYS A 13 7.00 7.50 18.92
N GLU A 14 6.54 6.29 19.22
CA GLU A 14 6.04 5.92 20.55
C GLU A 14 7.11 6.08 21.64
N LEU A 15 8.38 5.88 21.29
CA LEU A 15 9.54 6.06 22.18
C LEU A 15 10.06 7.51 22.22
N GLY A 16 9.29 8.48 21.72
CA GLY A 16 9.58 9.91 21.84
C GLY A 16 10.27 10.55 20.62
N TYR A 17 10.52 9.80 19.55
CA TYR A 17 11.05 10.38 18.32
C TYR A 17 10.01 11.29 17.63
N ASN A 18 10.37 12.56 17.39
CA ASN A 18 9.47 13.56 16.82
C ASN A 18 10.03 14.25 15.55
N GLY A 19 11.08 13.70 14.94
CA GLY A 19 11.71 14.26 13.74
C GLY A 19 10.79 14.21 12.52
N SER A 20 10.06 15.30 12.25
CA SER A 20 9.03 15.40 11.20
C SER A 20 9.55 14.99 9.82
N ALA A 21 10.77 15.38 9.44
CA ALA A 21 11.37 15.05 8.16
C ALA A 21 11.41 13.53 7.87
N TYR A 22 11.63 12.70 8.89
CA TYR A 22 11.69 11.24 8.74
C TYR A 22 10.32 10.59 8.96
N LEU A 23 9.51 11.12 9.87
CA LEU A 23 8.13 10.68 10.04
C LEU A 23 7.32 10.90 8.74
N ASP A 24 7.52 12.02 8.06
CA ASP A 24 6.84 12.33 6.81
C ASP A 24 7.33 11.46 5.65
N LYS A 25 8.61 11.05 5.66
CA LYS A 25 9.11 10.01 4.74
C LYS A 25 8.44 8.65 5.00
N ALA A 26 8.23 8.27 6.26
CA ALA A 26 7.51 7.04 6.60
C ALA A 26 6.04 7.08 6.16
N LYS A 27 5.36 8.22 6.38
CA LYS A 27 4.01 8.47 5.85
C LYS A 27 3.95 8.34 4.33
N LYS A 28 4.89 8.97 3.62
CA LYS A 28 5.00 8.89 2.15
C LYS A 28 5.25 7.46 1.67
N MET A 29 6.12 6.71 2.34
CA MET A 29 6.36 5.30 2.05
C MET A 29 5.07 4.49 2.19
N GLY A 30 4.32 4.67 3.28
CA GLY A 30 3.02 4.02 3.50
C GLY A 30 1.98 4.40 2.45
N ASP A 31 2.01 5.63 1.94
CA ASP A 31 1.10 6.10 0.90
C ASP A 31 1.34 5.40 -0.45
N PHE A 32 2.61 5.25 -0.85
CA PHE A 32 3.00 4.49 -2.05
C PHE A 32 2.81 2.98 -1.88
N LEU A 33 3.02 2.46 -0.66
CA LEU A 33 2.85 1.03 -0.36
C LEU A 33 1.40 0.55 -0.59
N ARG A 34 0.42 1.46 -0.70
CA ARG A 34 -0.95 1.13 -1.12
C ARG A 34 -1.02 0.49 -2.52
N TYR A 35 -0.02 0.65 -3.39
CA TYR A 35 0.03 -0.12 -4.65
C TYR A 35 0.03 -1.64 -4.41
N GLY A 36 0.55 -2.10 -3.26
CA GLY A 36 0.48 -3.50 -2.85
C GLY A 36 -0.94 -3.99 -2.51
N MET A 37 -1.94 -3.10 -2.47
CA MET A 37 -3.35 -3.43 -2.19
C MET A 37 -4.17 -3.74 -3.43
N TYR A 38 -3.59 -3.62 -4.63
CA TYR A 38 -4.30 -3.76 -5.89
C TYR A 38 -3.95 -5.06 -6.60
N ASP A 39 -4.96 -5.63 -7.26
CA ASP A 39 -4.77 -6.69 -8.25
C ASP A 39 -3.67 -6.32 -9.26
N LYS A 40 -2.94 -7.33 -9.76
CA LYS A 40 -1.79 -7.15 -10.64
C LYS A 40 -2.10 -6.25 -11.84
N TYR A 41 -3.25 -6.43 -12.47
CA TYR A 41 -3.67 -5.68 -13.66
C TYR A 41 -4.95 -4.88 -13.40
N PHE A 42 -5.15 -4.49 -12.14
CA PHE A 42 -6.29 -3.69 -11.70
C PHE A 42 -7.64 -4.30 -12.12
N GLN A 43 -7.76 -5.63 -12.13
CA GLN A 43 -9.04 -6.30 -12.35
C GLN A 43 -9.92 -6.20 -11.11
N THR A 44 -11.24 -6.17 -11.29
CA THR A 44 -12.17 -6.20 -10.15
C THR A 44 -11.95 -7.46 -9.33
N ILE A 45 -11.80 -7.32 -8.01
CA ILE A 45 -11.57 -8.46 -7.11
C ILE A 45 -12.71 -9.47 -7.23
N GLY A 46 -12.36 -10.73 -7.50
CA GLY A 46 -13.32 -11.83 -7.66
C GLY A 46 -13.91 -11.98 -9.06
N SER A 47 -13.74 -11.01 -9.97
CA SER A 47 -14.28 -11.08 -11.35
C SER A 47 -13.80 -12.31 -12.12
N GLY A 48 -12.55 -12.73 -11.90
CA GLY A 48 -11.97 -13.92 -12.53
C GLY A 48 -12.43 -15.25 -11.96
N LYS A 49 -13.36 -15.30 -10.98
CA LYS A 49 -13.79 -16.56 -10.33
C LYS A 49 -14.30 -17.60 -11.34
N GLN A 50 -14.96 -17.16 -12.41
CA GLN A 50 -15.44 -18.00 -13.51
C GLN A 50 -14.58 -17.86 -14.78
N GLY A 51 -13.35 -17.39 -14.67
CA GLY A 51 -12.42 -17.25 -15.80
C GLY A 51 -12.65 -16.04 -16.71
N ASN A 52 -13.55 -15.10 -16.33
CA ASN A 52 -13.91 -13.93 -17.14
C ASN A 52 -13.65 -12.61 -16.37
N PRO A 53 -12.38 -12.24 -16.13
CA PRO A 53 -12.05 -11.02 -15.39
C PRO A 53 -12.43 -9.77 -16.18
N TYR A 54 -12.69 -8.67 -15.47
CA TYR A 54 -12.96 -7.37 -16.08
C TYR A 54 -12.28 -6.24 -15.30
N PRO A 55 -11.93 -5.11 -15.96
CA PRO A 55 -11.25 -3.99 -15.33
C PRO A 55 -11.99 -3.43 -14.12
N GLY A 56 -11.23 -3.02 -13.11
CA GLY A 56 -11.76 -2.33 -11.93
C GLY A 56 -12.10 -0.87 -12.21
N ASN A 57 -13.13 -0.37 -11.52
CA ASN A 57 -13.51 1.03 -11.49
C ASN A 57 -13.40 1.56 -10.05
N GLY A 58 -12.87 2.77 -9.88
CA GLY A 58 -12.59 3.32 -8.56
C GLY A 58 -11.63 2.43 -7.76
N LYS A 59 -12.12 1.83 -6.65
CA LYS A 59 -11.34 0.92 -5.80
C LYS A 59 -11.78 -0.54 -5.90
N SER A 60 -12.55 -0.94 -6.92
CA SER A 60 -13.03 -2.33 -7.03
C SER A 60 -11.92 -3.36 -7.29
N ALA A 61 -10.72 -2.91 -7.71
CA ALA A 61 -9.53 -3.74 -7.83
C ALA A 61 -8.65 -3.79 -6.56
N CYS A 62 -9.07 -3.14 -5.48
CA CYS A 62 -8.35 -3.11 -4.21
C CYS A 62 -8.82 -4.26 -3.32
N HIS A 63 -7.93 -5.20 -3.01
CA HIS A 63 -8.22 -6.33 -2.11
C HIS A 63 -7.95 -6.01 -0.63
N HIS A 64 -7.37 -4.84 -0.32
CA HIS A 64 -7.06 -4.41 1.07
C HIS A 64 -6.18 -5.39 1.84
N LEU A 65 -5.23 -6.03 1.16
CA LEU A 65 -4.16 -6.86 1.73
C LEU A 65 -2.83 -6.39 1.15
N MET A 66 -1.72 -6.76 1.76
CA MET A 66 -0.41 -6.64 1.12
C MET A 66 -0.17 -7.86 0.24
N ALA A 67 -0.27 -7.66 -1.07
CA ALA A 67 0.16 -8.67 -2.03
C ALA A 67 1.69 -8.82 -2.03
N TRP A 68 2.19 -9.83 -2.74
CA TRP A 68 3.62 -10.17 -2.72
C TRP A 68 4.55 -9.00 -3.11
N TYR A 69 4.09 -8.15 -4.04
CA TYR A 69 4.84 -6.99 -4.50
C TYR A 69 3.92 -5.96 -5.17
N THR A 70 4.49 -4.78 -5.42
CA THR A 70 4.11 -3.93 -6.54
C THR A 70 5.36 -3.75 -7.41
N SER A 71 5.17 -3.50 -8.70
CA SER A 71 6.27 -3.17 -9.60
C SER A 71 5.88 -2.01 -10.50
N TRP A 72 6.90 -1.30 -10.98
CA TRP A 72 6.78 -0.20 -11.91
C TRP A 72 7.98 -0.20 -12.86
N GLY A 73 7.83 0.43 -14.00
CA GLY A 73 8.90 0.52 -15.00
C GLY A 73 8.60 1.53 -16.08
N GLY A 74 9.56 1.72 -16.99
CA GLY A 74 9.46 2.67 -18.09
C GLY A 74 10.63 2.54 -19.06
N GLY A 75 10.51 3.24 -20.18
CA GLY A 75 11.56 3.30 -21.20
C GLY A 75 12.76 4.15 -20.78
N LEU A 76 13.92 3.87 -21.36
CA LEU A 76 15.15 4.67 -21.23
C LEU A 76 15.51 5.28 -22.58
N GLY A 77 16.17 6.43 -22.56
CA GLY A 77 16.56 7.18 -23.76
C GLY A 77 15.41 8.03 -24.32
N GLU A 78 15.75 8.86 -25.30
CA GLU A 78 14.87 9.93 -25.80
C GLU A 78 13.59 9.42 -26.50
N TYR A 79 13.61 8.20 -27.04
CA TYR A 79 12.53 7.67 -27.88
C TYR A 79 11.60 6.67 -27.18
N ALA A 80 11.75 6.48 -25.86
CA ALA A 80 11.00 5.48 -25.09
C ALA A 80 10.10 6.14 -24.03
N ASN A 81 9.21 7.04 -24.47
CA ASN A 81 8.29 7.78 -23.59
C ASN A 81 7.07 6.95 -23.15
N TRP A 82 7.31 5.93 -22.32
CA TRP A 82 6.26 5.10 -21.74
C TRP A 82 6.63 4.65 -20.33
N SER A 83 5.61 4.35 -19.51
CA SER A 83 5.76 3.78 -18.18
C SER A 83 4.58 2.89 -17.81
N TRP A 84 4.75 2.08 -16.77
CA TRP A 84 3.71 1.17 -16.29
C TRP A 84 3.81 0.94 -14.78
N ARG A 85 2.71 0.45 -14.21
CA ARG A 85 2.62 -0.04 -12.83
C ARG A 85 1.78 -1.31 -12.79
N ILE A 86 2.10 -2.19 -11.85
CA ILE A 86 1.30 -3.37 -11.50
C ILE A 86 1.24 -3.50 -9.98
N GLY A 87 0.11 -4.00 -9.47
CA GLY A 87 0.03 -4.55 -8.13
C GLY A 87 0.49 -6.01 -8.12
N ALA A 88 -0.15 -6.84 -7.31
CA ALA A 88 -0.03 -8.30 -7.41
C ALA A 88 -1.33 -8.96 -6.92
N SER A 89 -1.72 -10.08 -7.54
CA SER A 89 -2.99 -10.75 -7.21
C SER A 89 -2.84 -11.85 -6.15
N HIS A 90 -1.61 -12.21 -5.79
CA HIS A 90 -1.31 -13.22 -4.77
C HIS A 90 -0.91 -12.55 -3.46
N CYS A 91 -1.67 -12.84 -2.40
CA CYS A 91 -1.44 -12.34 -1.06
C CYS A 91 -0.95 -13.48 -0.16
N HIS A 92 0.14 -13.26 0.56
CA HIS A 92 0.69 -14.24 1.50
C HIS A 92 0.54 -13.72 2.93
N GLN A 93 0.06 -14.57 3.85
CA GLN A 93 -0.19 -14.18 5.24
C GLN A 93 1.05 -13.57 5.91
N GLY A 94 2.24 -14.15 5.67
CA GLY A 94 3.49 -13.70 6.31
C GLY A 94 3.99 -12.33 5.85
N TYR A 95 3.34 -11.71 4.86
CA TYR A 95 3.68 -10.35 4.39
C TYR A 95 2.74 -9.29 4.98
N GLN A 96 1.66 -9.69 5.66
CA GLN A 96 0.79 -8.76 6.34
C GLN A 96 1.51 -8.12 7.53
N ASN A 97 1.18 -6.87 7.83
CA ASN A 97 1.76 -6.15 8.94
C ASN A 97 0.71 -5.21 9.55
N PRO A 98 -0.14 -5.73 10.44
CA PRO A 98 -1.21 -4.94 11.05
C PRO A 98 -0.67 -3.80 11.94
N VAL A 99 0.57 -3.87 12.44
CA VAL A 99 1.18 -2.74 13.16
C VAL A 99 1.42 -1.56 12.22
N ALA A 100 1.95 -1.79 11.02
CA ALA A 100 2.10 -0.75 10.01
C ALA A 100 0.73 -0.20 9.58
N ALA A 101 -0.26 -1.07 9.38
CA ALA A 101 -1.61 -0.64 9.02
C ALA A 101 -2.24 0.23 10.13
N TYR A 102 -2.05 -0.12 11.40
CA TYR A 102 -2.47 0.69 12.55
C TYR A 102 -1.78 2.05 12.60
N ALA A 103 -0.45 2.06 12.44
CA ALA A 103 0.36 3.27 12.43
C ALA A 103 -0.11 4.27 11.36
N LEU A 104 -0.45 3.77 10.17
CA LEU A 104 -0.82 4.56 9.01
C LEU A 104 -2.30 4.98 8.96
N SER A 105 -3.16 4.43 9.83
CA SER A 105 -4.62 4.66 9.77
C SER A 105 -5.19 5.44 10.94
N SER A 106 -4.59 5.33 12.12
CA SER A 106 -5.16 5.87 13.36
C SER A 106 -4.38 7.07 13.89
N ASP A 107 -5.05 7.95 14.63
CA ASP A 107 -4.39 9.10 15.27
C ASP A 107 -3.36 8.66 16.31
N LYS A 108 -3.68 7.59 17.07
CA LYS A 108 -2.75 6.95 18.00
C LYS A 108 -1.59 6.25 17.30
N GLY A 109 -1.80 5.72 16.11
CA GLY A 109 -0.72 5.19 15.26
C GLY A 109 0.25 6.27 14.76
N GLY A 110 -0.24 7.50 14.62
CA GLY A 110 0.59 8.69 14.50
C GLY A 110 1.32 8.88 13.16
N LEU A 111 1.15 7.98 12.19
CA LEU A 111 1.80 8.02 10.87
C LEU A 111 0.78 8.09 9.72
N LYS A 112 -0.39 8.70 9.93
CA LYS A 112 -1.39 8.92 8.88
C LYS A 112 -0.80 9.67 7.66
N PRO A 113 -0.86 9.11 6.45
CA PRO A 113 -0.49 9.84 5.24
C PRO A 113 -1.40 11.05 5.00
N SER A 114 -0.86 12.10 4.40
CA SER A 114 -1.61 13.33 4.08
C SER A 114 -2.51 13.21 2.85
N SER A 115 -2.44 12.10 2.10
CA SER A 115 -3.30 11.90 0.93
C SER A 115 -4.77 11.72 1.36
N PRO A 116 -5.74 12.16 0.53
CA PRO A 116 -7.14 12.22 0.93
C PRO A 116 -7.76 10.88 1.41
N THR A 117 -7.19 9.75 0.97
CA THR A 117 -7.70 8.41 1.34
C THR A 117 -6.63 7.46 1.87
N GLY A 118 -5.40 7.93 2.09
CA GLY A 118 -4.30 7.06 2.53
C GLY A 118 -4.62 6.37 3.85
N ALA A 119 -4.95 7.15 4.87
CA ALA A 119 -5.28 6.63 6.19
C ALA A 119 -6.50 5.69 6.20
N SER A 120 -7.57 6.04 5.46
CA SER A 120 -8.80 5.24 5.44
C SER A 120 -8.71 3.96 4.60
N ASP A 121 -7.73 3.86 3.69
CA ASP A 121 -7.41 2.60 3.01
C ASP A 121 -6.60 1.67 3.91
N TRP A 122 -5.66 2.24 4.67
CA TRP A 122 -4.92 1.50 5.69
C TRP A 122 -5.83 1.01 6.82
N GLU A 123 -6.87 1.77 7.17
CA GLU A 123 -7.88 1.34 8.16
C GLU A 123 -8.64 0.09 7.69
N LYS A 124 -9.09 0.07 6.43
CA LYS A 124 -9.73 -1.11 5.82
C LYS A 124 -8.77 -2.28 5.75
N THR A 125 -7.50 -2.01 5.44
CA THR A 125 -6.43 -3.01 5.39
C THR A 125 -6.15 -3.62 6.75
N LEU A 126 -6.11 -2.81 7.82
CA LEU A 126 -5.93 -3.28 9.19
C LEU A 126 -7.00 -4.31 9.58
N LYS A 127 -8.27 -4.05 9.24
CA LYS A 127 -9.36 -4.98 9.55
C LYS A 127 -9.33 -6.26 8.69
N ARG A 128 -8.75 -6.19 7.49
CA ARG A 128 -8.76 -7.28 6.50
C ARG A 128 -7.58 -8.25 6.70
N GLN A 129 -6.45 -7.74 7.17
CA GLN A 129 -5.26 -8.53 7.56
C GLN A 129 -5.54 -9.39 8.77
#